data_AF-A0AAD7WVB0-F1
#
_entry.id   AF-A0AAD7WVB0-F1
#
_cell.length_a   1.000
_cell.length_b   1.000
_cell.length_c   1.000
_cell.angle_alpha   90.00
_cell.angle_beta   90.00
_cell.angle_gamma   90.00
#
_symmetry.space_group_name_H-M   'P 1'
#
loop_
_entity.id
_entity.type
_entity.pdbx_description
1 polymer ?
#
loop_
_entity_poly.entity_id
_entity_poly.type
_entity_poly.pdbx_seq_one_letter_code
_entity_poly.pdbx_strand_id
1 'polypeptide(L)'
;MLRSLVEQKRALGIFGSEHELPDNISVNQWSLLEKTITVLAPFEELTRQVSSSDASASDVIPAVTVLQKWLAKETDEDRGIRTMKNTLLAAVKKRLSDMENPLYGIASLLNPSNTNTAREAKVMVIQELQKMSGGDADKQVEHEEPPIRRPRRDQPSSSLDSV
;
A
#
# COMPACT_ATOMS: atom_id res chain seq x y z
N MET A 1 -4.06 16.06 -19.00
CA MET A 1 -3.36 17.29 -19.46
C MET A 1 -2.20 16.98 -20.41
N LEU A 2 -1.16 16.23 -20.00
CA LEU A 2 -0.04 15.93 -20.91
C LEU A 2 -0.49 15.08 -22.12
N ARG A 3 -1.34 14.07 -21.90
CA ARG A 3 -1.92 13.24 -22.97
C ARG A 3 -2.68 14.08 -23.99
N SER A 4 -3.58 14.95 -23.52
CA SER A 4 -4.35 15.86 -24.39
C SER A 4 -3.45 16.84 -25.16
N LEU A 5 -2.34 17.30 -24.57
CA LEU A 5 -1.39 18.17 -25.26
C LEU A 5 -0.69 17.43 -26.41
N VAL A 6 -0.28 16.17 -26.19
CA VAL A 6 0.34 15.33 -27.23
C VAL A 6 -0.67 14.96 -28.32
N GLU A 7 -1.92 14.67 -27.97
CA GLU A 7 -3.01 14.43 -28.94
C GLU A 7 -3.25 15.64 -29.85
N GLN A 8 -3.11 16.86 -29.31
CA GLN A 8 -3.30 18.11 -30.04
C GLN A 8 -2.05 18.60 -30.79
N LYS A 9 -0.93 17.86 -30.75
CA LYS A 9 0.36 18.22 -31.38
C LYS A 9 0.22 18.70 -32.83
N ARG A 10 -0.61 18.02 -33.63
CA ARG A 10 -0.86 18.39 -35.04
C ARG A 10 -1.61 19.72 -35.17
N ALA A 11 -2.67 19.89 -34.39
CA ALA A 11 -3.49 21.10 -34.41
C ALA A 11 -2.66 22.32 -33.97
N LEU A 12 -1.85 22.16 -32.93
CA LEU A 12 -0.93 23.19 -32.44
C LEU A 12 0.18 23.52 -33.46
N GLY A 13 0.66 22.53 -34.21
CA GLY A 13 1.63 22.75 -35.29
C GLY A 13 1.08 23.62 -36.43
N ILE A 14 -0.15 23.35 -36.85
CA ILE A 14 -0.85 24.15 -37.88
C ILE A 14 -1.07 25.57 -37.36
N PHE A 15 -1.65 25.70 -36.16
CA PHE A 15 -1.90 26.99 -35.53
C PHE A 15 -0.61 27.82 -35.35
N GLY A 16 0.49 27.18 -34.94
CA GLY A 16 1.78 27.86 -34.82
C GLY A 16 2.33 28.36 -36.15
N SER A 17 2.09 27.63 -37.26
CA SER A 17 2.48 28.07 -38.60
C SER A 17 1.61 29.20 -39.15
N GLU A 18 0.33 29.25 -38.78
CA GLU A 18 -0.62 30.26 -39.25
C GLU A 18 -0.48 31.62 -38.52
N HIS A 19 0.05 31.59 -37.29
CA HIS A 19 0.10 32.77 -36.41
C HIS A 19 1.51 33.27 -36.06
N GLU A 20 2.56 32.76 -36.73
CA GLU A 20 3.97 33.15 -36.52
C GLU A 20 4.37 33.18 -35.03
N LEU A 21 3.89 32.19 -34.26
CA LEU A 21 4.22 32.10 -32.84
C LEU A 21 5.74 31.88 -32.67
N PRO A 22 6.36 32.42 -31.60
CA PRO A 22 7.75 32.14 -31.25
C PRO A 22 8.01 30.63 -31.17
N ASP A 23 9.28 30.23 -31.35
CA ASP A 23 9.76 28.85 -31.42
C ASP A 23 8.85 27.83 -30.71
N ASN A 24 8.23 26.97 -31.52
CA ASN A 24 7.34 25.94 -31.04
C ASN A 24 8.10 24.85 -30.26
N ILE A 25 7.34 23.98 -29.59
CA ILE A 25 7.90 22.82 -28.88
C ILE A 25 8.71 21.98 -29.87
N SER A 26 10.01 21.82 -29.59
CA SER A 26 10.95 21.05 -30.40
C SER A 26 10.56 19.56 -30.45
N VAL A 27 10.97 18.86 -31.51
CA VAL A 27 10.81 17.39 -31.65
C VAL A 27 11.33 16.65 -30.40
N ASN A 28 12.46 17.10 -29.84
CA ASN A 28 13.04 16.51 -28.63
C ASN A 28 12.15 16.72 -27.40
N GLN A 29 11.51 17.89 -27.29
CA GLN A 29 10.61 18.19 -26.19
C GLN A 29 9.31 17.39 -26.32
N TRP A 30 8.76 17.20 -27.53
CA TRP A 30 7.63 16.29 -27.75
C TRP A 30 7.95 14.85 -27.36
N SER A 31 9.11 14.35 -27.77
CA SER A 31 9.57 13.01 -27.37
C SER A 31 9.73 12.90 -25.86
N LEU A 32 10.22 13.95 -25.19
CA LEU A 32 10.31 13.98 -23.73
C LEU A 32 8.92 13.92 -23.08
N LEU A 33 7.92 14.66 -23.60
CA LEU A 33 6.54 14.62 -23.10
C LEU A 33 5.93 13.21 -23.24
N GLU A 34 6.11 12.57 -24.40
CA GLU A 34 5.63 11.21 -24.66
C GLU A 34 6.24 10.23 -23.64
N LYS A 35 7.56 10.32 -23.39
CA LYS A 35 8.24 9.51 -22.37
C LYS A 35 7.73 9.80 -20.95
N THR A 36 7.47 11.06 -20.62
CA THR A 36 6.89 11.42 -19.31
C THR A 36 5.51 10.82 -19.11
N ILE A 37 4.65 10.79 -20.15
CA ILE A 37 3.34 10.14 -20.07
C ILE A 37 3.51 8.65 -19.80
N THR A 38 4.41 7.97 -20.50
CA THR A 38 4.71 6.55 -20.28
C THR A 38 5.15 6.28 -18.84
N VAL A 39 5.98 7.16 -18.26
CA VAL A 39 6.44 7.00 -16.87
C VAL A 39 5.34 7.23 -15.85
N LEU A 40 4.39 8.12 -16.13
CA LEU A 40 3.30 8.43 -15.21
C LEU A 40 2.13 7.45 -15.32
N ALA A 41 2.01 6.69 -16.40
CA ALA A 41 0.90 5.75 -16.62
C ALA A 41 0.74 4.70 -15.48
N PRO A 42 1.80 4.06 -14.96
CA PRO A 42 1.68 3.15 -13.82
C PRO A 42 1.18 3.85 -12.54
N PHE A 43 1.50 5.13 -12.33
CA PHE A 43 1.00 5.88 -11.18
C PHE A 43 -0.50 6.16 -11.31
N GLU A 44 -0.95 6.55 -12.50
CA GLU A 44 -2.39 6.73 -12.79
C GLU A 44 -3.15 5.42 -12.56
N GLU A 45 -2.62 4.30 -13.07
CA GLU A 45 -3.21 2.97 -12.90
C GLU A 45 -3.35 2.60 -11.43
N LEU A 46 -2.25 2.67 -10.67
CA LEU A 46 -2.26 2.31 -9.26
C LEU A 46 -3.17 3.23 -8.44
N THR A 47 -3.16 4.53 -8.73
CA THR A 47 -4.05 5.49 -8.06
C THR A 47 -5.51 5.16 -8.32
N ARG A 48 -5.84 4.75 -9.56
CA ARG A 48 -7.21 4.33 -9.91
C ARG A 48 -7.60 3.04 -9.21
N GLN A 49 -6.69 2.07 -9.13
CA GLN A 49 -6.93 0.80 -8.42
C GLN A 49 -7.21 1.03 -6.93
N VAL A 50 -6.38 1.84 -6.24
CA VAL A 50 -6.59 2.12 -4.80
C VAL A 50 -7.79 3.03 -4.53
N SER A 51 -8.29 3.75 -5.53
CA SER A 51 -9.50 4.58 -5.42
C SER A 51 -10.78 3.82 -5.78
N SER A 52 -10.68 2.56 -6.19
CA SER A 52 -11.83 1.72 -6.53
C SER A 52 -12.62 1.31 -5.28
N SER A 53 -13.91 1.02 -5.44
CA SER A 53 -14.75 0.44 -4.38
C SER A 53 -14.25 -0.93 -3.90
N ASP A 54 -13.58 -1.65 -4.80
CA ASP A 54 -13.08 -3.01 -4.56
C ASP A 54 -11.60 -2.99 -4.09
N ALA A 55 -11.05 -1.81 -3.79
CA ALA A 55 -9.67 -1.67 -3.36
C ALA A 55 -9.44 -2.37 -2.01
N SER A 56 -8.43 -3.25 -1.95
CA SER A 56 -8.03 -3.91 -0.72
C SER A 56 -6.70 -3.37 -0.19
N ALA A 57 -6.61 -3.22 1.14
CA ALA A 57 -5.36 -2.87 1.82
C ALA A 57 -4.24 -3.90 1.57
N SER A 58 -4.61 -5.14 1.21
CA SER A 58 -3.66 -6.19 0.85
C SER A 58 -2.87 -5.93 -0.43
N ASP A 59 -3.38 -5.05 -1.29
CA ASP A 59 -2.83 -4.85 -2.63
C ASP A 59 -1.82 -3.71 -2.65
N VAL A 60 -1.80 -2.91 -1.58
CA VAL A 60 -0.94 -1.73 -1.42
C VAL A 60 0.55 -2.13 -1.41
N ILE A 61 0.96 -3.11 -0.61
CA ILE A 61 2.37 -3.54 -0.57
C ILE A 61 2.80 -4.09 -1.95
N PRO A 62 2.12 -5.09 -2.55
CA PRO A 62 2.46 -5.56 -3.89
C PRO A 62 2.53 -4.44 -4.95
N ALA A 63 1.54 -3.55 -4.98
CA ALA A 63 1.48 -2.43 -5.91
C ALA A 63 2.72 -1.52 -5.81
N VAL A 64 3.07 -1.13 -4.59
CA VAL A 64 4.22 -0.27 -4.32
C VAL A 64 5.53 -0.98 -4.64
N THR A 65 5.66 -2.25 -4.29
CA THR A 65 6.85 -3.05 -4.63
C THR A 65 7.04 -3.16 -6.15
N VAL A 66 5.97 -3.41 -6.90
CA VAL A 66 6.01 -3.46 -8.37
C VAL A 66 6.39 -2.10 -8.95
N LEU A 67 5.80 -1.01 -8.46
CA LEU A 67 6.12 0.35 -8.90
C LEU A 67 7.59 0.70 -8.66
N GLN A 68 8.12 0.38 -7.47
CA GLN A 68 9.53 0.61 -7.14
C GLN A 68 10.47 -0.20 -8.04
N LYS A 69 10.16 -1.49 -8.28
CA LYS A 69 10.94 -2.34 -9.20
C LYS A 69 10.89 -1.82 -10.63
N TRP A 70 9.73 -1.36 -11.08
CA TRP A 70 9.56 -0.79 -12.42
C TRP A 70 10.36 0.51 -12.59
N LEU A 71 10.32 1.41 -11.61
CA LEU A 71 11.11 2.65 -11.61
C LEU A 71 12.62 2.40 -11.55
N ALA A 72 13.05 1.39 -10.79
CA ALA A 72 14.46 1.02 -10.65
C ALA A 72 15.04 0.33 -11.89
N LYS A 73 14.19 -0.21 -12.77
CA LYS A 73 14.63 -0.81 -14.02
C LYS A 73 15.07 0.30 -14.98
N GLU A 74 16.37 0.37 -15.25
CA GLU A 74 16.91 1.24 -16.29
C GLU A 74 16.92 0.55 -17.65
N THR A 75 16.41 1.23 -18.66
CA THR A 75 16.40 0.81 -20.07
C THR A 75 17.00 1.91 -20.94
N ASP A 76 17.47 1.57 -22.15
CA ASP A 76 18.06 2.57 -23.06
C ASP A 76 17.02 3.62 -23.51
N GLU A 77 15.73 3.26 -23.53
CA GLU A 77 14.61 4.16 -23.79
C GLU A 77 14.46 5.27 -22.74
N ASP A 78 15.03 5.08 -21.54
CA ASP A 78 15.01 6.07 -20.45
C ASP A 78 15.99 7.23 -20.69
N ARG A 79 16.71 7.26 -21.81
CA ARG A 79 17.59 8.37 -22.18
C ARG A 79 16.78 9.68 -22.22
N GLY A 80 17.16 10.64 -21.38
CA GLY A 80 16.47 11.93 -21.19
C GLY A 80 15.49 11.98 -20.01
N ILE A 81 15.03 10.83 -19.48
CA ILE A 81 14.10 10.76 -18.34
C ILE A 81 14.69 10.05 -17.09
N ARG A 82 15.94 9.57 -17.16
CA ARG A 82 16.60 8.87 -16.05
C ARG A 82 16.56 9.66 -14.73
N THR A 83 16.89 10.95 -14.78
CA THR A 83 16.83 11.82 -13.60
C THR A 83 15.43 11.84 -13.00
N MET A 84 14.39 11.95 -13.84
CA MET A 84 12.99 11.92 -13.40
C MET A 84 12.61 10.59 -12.76
N LYS A 85 12.97 9.44 -13.37
CA LYS A 85 12.71 8.11 -12.77
C LYS A 85 13.40 7.96 -11.42
N ASN A 86 14.65 8.41 -11.30
CA ASN A 86 15.41 8.33 -10.06
C ASN A 86 14.84 9.24 -8.96
N THR A 87 14.45 10.48 -9.31
CA THR A 87 13.78 11.39 -8.39
C THR A 87 12.42 10.83 -7.95
N LEU A 88 11.65 10.24 -8.87
CA LEU A 88 10.38 9.59 -8.55
C LEU A 88 10.58 8.38 -7.64
N LEU A 89 11.56 7.52 -7.91
CA LEU A 89 11.88 6.37 -7.06
C LEU A 89 12.24 6.80 -5.64
N ALA A 90 13.08 7.84 -5.51
CA ALA A 90 13.45 8.40 -4.21
C ALA A 90 12.23 9.00 -3.49
N ALA A 91 11.37 9.72 -4.20
CA ALA A 91 10.14 10.29 -3.64
C ALA A 91 9.15 9.21 -3.20
N VAL A 92 8.98 8.14 -3.99
CA VAL A 92 8.13 6.99 -3.66
C VAL A 92 8.64 6.30 -2.40
N LYS A 93 9.95 5.99 -2.33
CA LYS A 93 10.56 5.39 -1.13
C LYS A 93 10.40 6.26 0.10
N LYS A 94 10.60 7.58 -0.04
CA LYS A 94 10.47 8.53 1.07
C LYS A 94 9.04 8.71 1.54
N ARG A 95 8.07 8.76 0.64
CA ARG A 95 6.66 8.98 1.00
C ARG A 95 6.00 7.71 1.55
N LEU A 96 6.50 6.55 1.15
CA LEU A 96 5.94 5.26 1.52
C LEU A 96 6.80 4.52 2.54
N SER A 97 7.81 5.17 3.12
CA SER A 97 8.54 4.64 4.28
C SER A 97 7.60 4.46 5.48
N ASP A 98 6.62 5.36 5.63
CA ASP A 98 5.61 5.29 6.70
C ASP A 98 4.56 4.20 6.47
N MET A 99 4.62 3.45 5.36
CA MET A 99 3.78 2.27 5.14
C MET A 99 4.20 1.05 5.98
N GLU A 100 5.22 1.18 6.84
CA GLU A 100 5.56 0.19 7.87
C GLU A 100 4.44 -0.04 8.90
N ASN A 101 3.27 0.59 8.72
CA ASN A 101 2.08 0.24 9.48
C ASN A 101 1.80 -1.28 9.37
N PRO A 102 1.83 -2.02 10.49
CA PRO A 102 1.70 -3.47 10.50
C PRO A 102 0.37 -3.94 9.88
N LEU A 103 -0.66 -3.09 9.82
CA LEU A 103 -1.94 -3.39 9.20
C LEU A 103 -1.83 -3.73 7.71
N TYR A 104 -0.99 -3.02 6.94
CA TYR A 104 -0.77 -3.35 5.53
C TYR A 104 -0.04 -4.69 5.37
N GLY A 105 0.90 -4.99 6.27
CA GLY A 105 1.61 -6.26 6.32
C GLY A 105 0.68 -7.43 6.61
N ILE A 106 -0.17 -7.28 7.64
CA ILE A 106 -1.16 -8.29 8.03
C ILE A 106 -2.19 -8.49 6.91
N ALA A 107 -2.75 -7.42 6.35
CA ALA A 107 -3.71 -7.51 5.25
C ALA A 107 -3.09 -8.21 4.02
N SER A 108 -1.84 -7.87 3.69
CA SER A 108 -1.11 -8.51 2.59
C SER A 108 -0.77 -9.97 2.86
N LEU A 109 -0.55 -10.36 4.12
CA LEU A 109 -0.30 -11.74 4.51
C LEU A 109 -1.56 -12.61 4.47
N LEU A 110 -2.69 -12.03 4.89
CA LEU A 110 -3.98 -12.72 4.96
C LEU A 110 -4.62 -12.91 3.59
N ASN A 111 -4.24 -12.12 2.59
CA ASN A 111 -4.77 -12.30 1.25
C ASN A 111 -4.05 -13.48 0.54
N PRO A 112 -4.78 -14.55 0.18
CA PRO A 112 -4.20 -15.78 -0.39
C PRO A 112 -3.59 -15.57 -1.77
N SER A 113 -3.93 -14.49 -2.49
CA SER A 113 -3.34 -14.19 -3.80
C SER A 113 -1.89 -13.68 -3.71
N ASN A 114 -1.41 -13.34 -2.52
CA ASN A 114 -0.19 -12.54 -2.26
C ASN A 114 1.01 -13.41 -1.88
N THR A 115 1.04 -14.66 -2.34
CA THR A 115 1.91 -15.73 -1.81
C THR A 115 3.41 -15.37 -1.76
N ASN A 116 3.90 -14.48 -2.64
CA ASN A 116 5.28 -13.99 -2.62
C ASN A 116 5.53 -12.87 -1.58
N THR A 117 4.59 -11.95 -1.39
CA THR A 117 4.68 -10.86 -0.39
C THR A 117 4.44 -11.38 1.04
N ALA A 118 3.73 -12.50 1.16
CA ALA A 118 3.48 -13.20 2.42
C ALA A 118 4.77 -13.59 3.16
N ARG A 119 5.91 -13.81 2.48
CA ARG A 119 7.17 -14.17 3.15
C ARG A 119 7.82 -12.98 3.88
N GLU A 120 7.82 -11.79 3.26
CA GLU A 120 8.34 -10.56 3.88
C GLU A 120 7.39 -10.04 4.97
N ALA A 121 6.08 -10.10 4.73
CA ALA A 121 5.07 -9.77 5.73
C ALA A 121 5.10 -10.72 6.95
N LYS A 122 5.37 -12.02 6.76
CA LYS A 122 5.59 -12.97 7.87
C LYS A 122 6.72 -12.52 8.79
N VAL A 123 7.84 -12.06 8.24
CA VAL A 123 8.99 -11.61 9.05
C VAL A 123 8.62 -10.39 9.90
N MET A 124 7.91 -9.42 9.31
CA MET A 124 7.42 -8.24 10.05
C MET A 124 6.42 -8.59 11.15
N VAL A 125 5.48 -9.50 10.90
CA VAL A 125 4.51 -9.97 11.91
C VAL A 125 5.20 -10.76 13.03
N ILE A 126 6.17 -11.63 12.69
CA ILE A 126 6.95 -12.38 13.68
C ILE A 126 7.75 -11.42 14.56
N GLN A 127 8.38 -10.42 13.97
CA GLN A 127 9.14 -9.41 14.71
C GLN A 127 8.23 -8.60 15.65
N GLU A 128 7.02 -8.25 15.22
CA GLU A 128 6.09 -7.50 16.07
C GLU A 128 5.49 -8.37 17.18
N LEU A 129 5.17 -9.64 16.91
CA LEU A 129 4.80 -10.62 17.94
C LEU A 129 5.92 -10.83 18.96
N GLN A 130 7.19 -10.80 18.54
CA GLN A 130 8.34 -10.88 19.44
C GLN A 130 8.49 -9.61 20.29
N LYS A 131 8.23 -8.43 19.74
CA LYS A 131 8.22 -7.17 20.52
C LYS A 131 7.08 -7.14 21.55
N MET A 132 5.90 -7.65 21.18
CA MET A 132 4.76 -7.80 22.11
C MET A 132 5.05 -8.86 23.18
N SER A 133 5.69 -9.97 22.81
CA SER A 133 6.09 -11.04 23.74
C SER A 133 7.25 -10.65 24.67
N GLY A 134 8.08 -9.67 24.29
CA GLY A 134 9.16 -9.15 25.14
C GLY A 134 8.72 -8.08 26.13
N GLY A 135 7.48 -7.60 26.05
CA GLY A 135 6.93 -6.55 26.90
C GLY A 135 6.22 -7.02 28.17
N ASP A 136 6.12 -8.34 28.42
CA ASP A 136 5.30 -8.88 29.50
C ASP A 136 6.09 -9.74 30.51
N ALA A 137 7.37 -9.39 30.70
CA ALA A 137 8.24 -10.03 31.66
C ALA A 137 8.66 -9.10 32.80
N ASP A 138 7.74 -8.29 33.36
CA ASP A 138 7.79 -7.92 34.79
C ASP A 138 6.53 -7.21 35.31
N LYS A 139 5.40 -7.94 35.46
CA LYS A 139 4.43 -7.67 36.53
C LYS A 139 3.83 -9.00 37.00
N GLN A 140 4.44 -9.56 38.06
CA GLN A 140 3.79 -10.58 38.88
C GLN A 140 2.51 -9.98 39.46
N VAL A 141 1.36 -10.34 38.90
CA VAL A 141 0.07 -10.23 39.60
C VAL A 141 -0.17 -11.60 40.21
N GLU A 142 -0.03 -11.68 41.53
CA GLU A 142 -0.36 -12.86 42.31
C GLU A 142 -1.82 -13.26 42.04
N HIS A 143 -1.99 -14.43 41.43
CA HIS A 143 -3.30 -15.03 41.25
C HIS A 143 -3.64 -15.82 42.53
N GLU A 144 -4.44 -15.24 43.42
CA GLU A 144 -5.13 -16.03 44.44
C GLU A 144 -6.13 -16.99 43.76
N GLU A 145 -6.07 -18.24 44.19
CA GLU A 145 -6.87 -19.37 43.72
C GLU A 145 -8.35 -19.19 44.07
N PRO A 146 -9.31 -19.41 43.16
CA PRO A 146 -10.73 -19.22 43.45
C PRO A 146 -11.25 -20.34 44.38
N PRO A 147 -12.10 -20.04 45.38
CA PRO A 147 -12.53 -21.03 46.35
C PRO A 147 -13.52 -22.05 45.74
N ILE A 148 -13.23 -23.33 46.00
CA ILE A 148 -14.03 -24.50 45.65
C ILE A 148 -15.46 -24.35 46.19
N ARG A 149 -16.44 -24.31 45.29
CA ARG A 149 -17.88 -24.34 45.64
C ARG A 149 -18.24 -25.70 46.24
N ARG A 150 -18.69 -25.73 47.49
CA ARG A 150 -19.19 -26.94 48.16
C ARG A 150 -20.56 -27.37 47.58
N PRO A 151 -20.90 -28.68 47.60
CA PRO A 151 -22.17 -29.17 47.09
C PRO A 151 -23.32 -28.74 48.02
N ARG A 152 -24.46 -28.37 47.43
CA ARG A 152 -25.69 -28.06 48.18
C ARG A 152 -26.19 -29.30 48.90
N ARG A 153 -26.40 -29.17 50.20
CA ARG A 153 -27.00 -30.19 51.07
C ARG A 153 -28.52 -30.10 50.91
N ASP A 154 -29.13 -31.15 50.37
CA ASP A 154 -30.58 -31.28 50.31
C ASP A 154 -31.16 -31.28 51.73
N GLN A 155 -32.03 -30.31 52.02
CA GLN A 155 -32.90 -30.36 53.20
C GLN A 155 -34.19 -31.11 52.84
N PRO A 156 -34.70 -31.96 53.73
CA PRO A 156 -35.88 -32.77 53.48
C PRO A 156 -37.17 -31.94 53.48
N SER A 157 -38.09 -32.35 52.61
CA SER A 157 -39.47 -31.87 52.50
C SER A 157 -40.19 -31.94 53.84
N SER A 158 -40.75 -30.81 54.27
CA SER A 158 -41.69 -30.72 55.39
C SER A 158 -43.04 -30.31 54.85
N SER A 159 -43.86 -31.31 54.49
CA SER A 159 -45.30 -31.17 54.33
C SER A 159 -45.91 -30.79 55.68
N LEU A 160 -46.86 -29.85 55.72
CA LEU A 160 -47.90 -29.82 56.75
C LEU A 160 -49.15 -29.09 56.23
N ASP A 161 -50.25 -29.81 56.35
CA ASP A 161 -51.64 -29.53 56.01
C ASP A 161 -52.29 -28.38 56.80
N SER A 162 -53.33 -27.81 56.18
CA SER A 162 -54.65 -27.38 56.73
C SER A 162 -54.72 -26.48 57.97
N VAL A 163 -55.39 -25.31 57.85
CA VAL A 163 -56.81 -25.04 58.23
C VAL A 163 -57.30 -23.82 57.45
#